data_AF-A0A7S4CLW5-F1
#
_entry.id   AF-A0A7S4CLW5-F1
#
_cell.length_a   1.000
_cell.length_b   1.000
_cell.length_c   1.000
_cell.angle_alpha   90.00
_cell.angle_beta   90.00
_cell.angle_gamma   90.00
#
_symmetry.space_group_name_H-M   'P 1'
#
loop_
_entity.id
_entity.type
_entity.pdbx_description
1 polymer ?
#
loop_
_entity_poly.entity_id
_entity_poly.type
_entity_poly.pdbx_seq_one_letter_code
_entity_poly.pdbx_strand_id
1 'polypeptide(L)'
;LESVVDTSDSSYKRALEYLFYGEDPECPGEILRALQEGFQPAAAYEALGKDAGIPLSNSVFLCEEARIKDCVRRQGLGKRERSDFLGHMLVAKVFLGKSTPELETSATRSRGVSSGLVA
;
A
#
# COMPACT_ATOMS: atom_id res chain seq x y z
N LEU A 1 -12.92 -2.29 19.48
CA LEU A 1 -11.51 -2.57 19.09
C LEU A 1 -10.56 -2.53 20.29
N GLU A 2 -10.78 -1.65 21.28
CA GLU A 2 -9.96 -1.56 22.49
C GLU A 2 -10.07 -2.76 23.44
N SER A 3 -11.08 -3.62 23.29
CA SER A 3 -11.29 -4.80 24.15
C SER A 3 -10.56 -6.07 23.69
N VAL A 4 -9.83 -6.04 22.57
CA VAL A 4 -9.11 -7.22 22.02
C VAL A 4 -7.60 -7.09 22.18
N VAL A 5 -7.12 -5.94 22.66
CA VAL A 5 -5.70 -5.60 22.57
C VAL A 5 -5.17 -5.15 23.92
N ASP A 6 -4.36 -6.00 24.54
CA ASP A 6 -3.65 -5.65 25.76
C ASP A 6 -2.51 -4.66 25.44
N THR A 7 -2.80 -3.38 25.67
CA THR A 7 -1.82 -2.30 25.49
C THR A 7 -0.73 -2.29 26.56
N SER A 8 -0.79 -3.16 27.57
CA SER A 8 0.28 -3.33 28.56
C SER A 8 1.44 -4.19 28.07
N ASP A 9 1.23 -4.99 27.00
CA ASP A 9 2.28 -5.83 26.43
C ASP A 9 3.28 -5.01 25.60
N SER A 10 4.51 -4.94 26.09
CA SER A 10 5.62 -4.25 25.43
C SER A 10 6.02 -4.87 24.09
N SER A 11 5.78 -6.18 23.89
CA SER A 11 6.06 -6.88 22.64
C SER A 11 5.05 -6.50 21.56
N TYR A 12 3.77 -6.38 21.92
CA TYR A 12 2.71 -5.92 21.04
C TYR A 12 2.98 -4.50 20.53
N LYS A 13 3.37 -3.59 21.42
CA LYS A 13 3.74 -2.21 21.05
C LYS A 13 4.94 -2.14 20.10
N ARG A 14 5.89 -3.07 20.21
CA ARG A 14 7.06 -3.13 19.30
C ARG A 14 6.71 -3.63 17.91
N ALA A 15 5.59 -4.34 17.75
CA ALA A 15 5.12 -4.85 16.46
C ALA A 15 4.10 -3.91 15.78
N LEU A 16 3.80 -2.75 16.37
CA LEU A 16 2.96 -1.73 15.77
C LEU A 16 3.80 -0.74 14.99
N GLU A 17 3.51 -0.58 13.70
CA GLU A 17 4.14 0.40 12.82
C GLU A 17 3.10 1.31 12.18
N TYR A 18 3.53 2.52 11.83
CA TYR A 18 2.76 3.41 10.97
C TYR A 18 3.35 3.34 9.58
N LEU A 19 2.57 2.81 8.65
CA LEU A 19 2.97 2.66 7.26
C LEU A 19 2.07 3.47 6.35
N PHE A 20 2.61 3.83 5.20
CA PHE A 20 1.93 4.57 4.16
C PHE A 20 1.20 3.62 3.21
N TYR A 21 0.00 4.02 2.79
CA TYR A 21 -0.78 3.37 1.75
C TYR A 21 -1.08 4.39 0.65
N GLY A 22 -0.50 4.17 -0.53
CA GLY A 22 -0.74 4.99 -1.72
C GLY A 22 -1.85 4.41 -2.59
N GLU A 23 -2.42 5.25 -3.45
CA GLU A 23 -3.37 4.80 -4.46
C GLU A 23 -2.63 4.25 -5.68
N ASP A 24 -2.98 3.03 -6.08
CA ASP A 24 -2.54 2.46 -7.34
C ASP A 24 -3.36 3.04 -8.50
N PRO A 25 -2.75 3.66 -9.52
CA PRO A 25 -3.46 4.15 -10.70
C PRO A 25 -4.29 3.10 -11.45
N GLU A 26 -3.99 1.81 -11.29
CA GLU A 26 -4.75 0.69 -11.86
C GLU A 26 -5.98 0.32 -11.02
N CYS A 27 -6.07 0.80 -9.77
CA CYS A 27 -7.18 0.58 -8.85
C CYS A 27 -7.68 1.91 -8.28
N PRO A 28 -8.32 2.77 -9.09
CA PRO A 28 -8.82 4.06 -8.64
C PRO A 28 -9.94 3.90 -7.61
N GLY A 29 -9.95 4.73 -6.57
CA GLY A 29 -10.94 4.75 -5.50
C GLY A 29 -10.62 3.82 -4.34
N GLU A 30 -9.52 3.05 -4.39
CA GLU A 30 -9.13 2.14 -3.31
C GLU A 30 -8.93 2.84 -1.97
N ILE A 31 -8.36 4.05 -1.97
CA ILE A 31 -8.19 4.83 -0.73
C ILE A 31 -9.54 5.16 -0.09
N LEU A 32 -10.51 5.62 -0.88
CA LEU A 32 -11.84 5.95 -0.39
C LEU A 32 -12.57 4.71 0.11
N ARG A 33 -12.47 3.59 -0.62
CA ARG A 33 -13.05 2.32 -0.18
C ARG A 33 -12.40 1.84 1.12
N ALA A 34 -11.08 1.91 1.24
CA ALA A 34 -10.37 1.55 2.47
C ALA A 34 -10.81 2.41 3.66
N LEU A 35 -11.11 3.69 3.45
CA LEU A 35 -11.64 4.58 4.48
C LEU A 35 -13.08 4.23 4.88
N GLN A 36 -13.93 3.83 3.93
CA GLN A 36 -15.35 3.55 4.16
C GLN A 36 -15.59 2.14 4.72
N GLU A 37 -14.90 1.14 4.18
CA GLU A 37 -15.17 -0.28 4.40
C GLU A 37 -14.00 -1.00 5.11
N GLY A 38 -12.84 -0.35 5.20
CA GLY A 38 -11.60 -0.99 5.62
C GLY A 38 -10.83 -1.61 4.45
N PHE A 39 -9.61 -2.08 4.74
CA PHE A 39 -8.81 -2.78 3.74
C PHE A 39 -9.45 -4.10 3.32
N GLN A 40 -9.31 -4.43 2.04
CA GLN A 40 -9.87 -5.65 1.50
C GLN A 40 -9.10 -6.91 1.93
N PRO A 41 -9.75 -8.09 1.94
CA PRO A 41 -9.06 -9.34 2.22
C PRO A 41 -8.07 -9.70 1.11
N ALA A 42 -7.04 -10.49 1.46
CA ALA A 42 -6.01 -11.02 0.56
C ALA A 42 -6.56 -11.59 -0.76
N ALA A 43 -7.64 -12.36 -0.69
CA ALA A 43 -8.28 -12.98 -1.85
C ALA A 43 -8.78 -11.97 -2.89
N ALA A 44 -9.16 -10.75 -2.48
CA ALA A 44 -9.57 -9.70 -3.41
C ALA A 44 -8.38 -9.19 -4.24
N TYR A 45 -7.21 -9.05 -3.62
CA TYR A 45 -5.98 -8.66 -4.31
C TYR A 45 -5.45 -9.78 -5.21
N GLU A 46 -5.55 -11.03 -4.78
CA GLU A 46 -5.21 -12.20 -5.60
C GLU A 46 -6.10 -12.30 -6.85
N ALA A 47 -7.41 -12.05 -6.72
CA ALA A 47 -8.34 -12.03 -7.85
C ALA A 47 -8.03 -10.91 -8.87
N LEU A 48 -7.36 -9.84 -8.42
CA LEU A 48 -6.84 -8.76 -9.26
C LEU A 48 -5.44 -9.08 -9.84
N GLY A 49 -4.90 -10.27 -9.58
CA GLY A 49 -3.57 -10.70 -10.04
C GLY A 49 -2.40 -10.10 -9.26
N LYS A 50 -2.65 -9.57 -8.05
CA LYS A 50 -1.64 -9.01 -7.13
C LYS A 50 -1.19 -10.06 -6.11
N ASP A 51 -0.20 -9.71 -5.29
CA ASP A 51 0.49 -10.61 -4.34
C ASP A 51 -0.35 -10.98 -3.08
N ALA A 52 -1.68 -11.06 -3.20
CA ALA A 52 -2.61 -11.44 -2.15
C ALA A 52 -2.41 -10.67 -0.81
N GLY A 53 -2.03 -9.39 -0.88
CA GLY A 53 -1.70 -8.58 0.28
C GLY A 53 -1.94 -7.09 0.06
N ILE A 54 -1.91 -6.32 1.16
CA ILE A 54 -2.09 -4.86 1.13
C ILE A 54 -0.70 -4.21 0.97
N PRO A 55 -0.44 -3.47 -0.12
CA PRO A 55 0.87 -2.86 -0.36
C PRO A 55 1.07 -1.64 0.54
N LEU A 56 1.84 -1.81 1.61
CA LEU A 56 2.20 -0.76 2.56
C LEU A 56 3.70 -0.48 2.50
N SER A 57 4.11 0.77 2.74
CA SER A 57 5.53 1.15 2.75
C SER A 57 5.86 2.14 3.87
N ASN A 58 7.11 2.10 4.34
CA ASN A 58 7.64 3.13 5.23
C ASN A 58 8.23 4.33 4.47
N SER A 59 8.19 4.31 3.14
CA SER A 59 8.72 5.36 2.27
C SER A 59 7.59 6.01 1.47
N VAL A 60 7.45 7.32 1.64
CA VAL A 60 6.49 8.14 0.87
C VAL A 60 6.76 8.02 -0.63
N PHE A 61 8.04 8.02 -1.03
CA PHE A 61 8.39 7.91 -2.45
C PHE A 61 7.93 6.59 -3.05
N LEU A 62 8.11 5.46 -2.35
CA LEU A 62 7.71 4.14 -2.86
C LEU A 62 6.18 4.04 -3.00
N CYS A 63 5.42 4.59 -2.06
CA CYS A 63 3.95 4.65 -2.17
C CYS A 63 3.49 5.52 -3.34
N GLU A 64 4.15 6.64 -3.60
CA GLU A 64 3.75 7.58 -4.65
C GLU A 64 4.33 7.24 -6.03
N GLU A 65 5.29 6.31 -6.11
CA GLU A 65 6.06 6.05 -7.32
C GLU A 65 5.15 5.69 -8.51
N ALA A 66 4.19 4.78 -8.31
CA ALA A 66 3.27 4.35 -9.35
C ALA A 66 2.43 5.53 -9.88
N ARG A 67 1.89 6.34 -8.98
CA ARG A 67 1.12 7.54 -9.32
C ARG A 67 1.97 8.58 -10.05
N ILE A 68 3.21 8.82 -9.60
CA ILE A 68 4.13 9.76 -10.24
C ILE A 68 4.49 9.27 -11.65
N LYS A 69 4.81 7.97 -11.82
CA LYS A 69 5.12 7.38 -13.13
C LYS A 69 3.93 7.47 -14.09
N ASP A 70 2.74 7.12 -13.63
CA ASP A 70 1.51 7.25 -14.41
C ASP A 70 1.21 8.72 -14.77
N CYS A 71 1.42 9.62 -13.80
CA CYS A 71 1.34 11.06 -14.01
C CYS A 71 2.33 11.51 -15.09
N VAL A 72 3.61 11.16 -15.03
CA VAL A 72 4.59 11.52 -16.06
C VAL A 72 4.21 10.94 -17.43
N ARG A 73 3.81 9.66 -17.49
CA ARG A 73 3.37 9.00 -18.72
C ARG A 73 2.19 9.73 -19.38
N ARG A 74 1.21 10.17 -18.60
CA ARG A 74 0.02 10.88 -19.08
C ARG A 74 0.28 12.37 -19.39
N GLN A 75 1.44 12.97 -19.04
CA GLN A 75 1.72 14.40 -19.34
C GLN A 75 1.79 14.67 -20.85
N GLY A 76 2.04 13.65 -21.68
CA GLY A 76 2.02 13.78 -23.14
C GLY A 76 0.62 13.80 -23.77
N LEU A 77 -0.47 13.69 -23.00
CA LEU A 77 -1.82 13.40 -23.52
C LEU A 77 -2.84 14.54 -23.42
N GLY A 78 -2.50 15.73 -22.91
CA GLY A 78 -3.39 16.91 -22.94
C GLY A 78 -3.48 17.75 -21.66
N LYS A 79 -4.41 18.71 -21.63
CA LYS A 79 -4.66 19.64 -20.50
C LYS A 79 -5.13 18.86 -19.27
N ARG A 80 -4.53 19.16 -18.12
CA ARG A 80 -4.80 18.52 -16.83
C ARG A 80 -5.47 19.48 -15.87
N GLU A 81 -6.33 18.92 -15.02
CA GLU A 81 -6.83 19.66 -13.86
C GLU A 81 -5.83 19.57 -12.71
N ARG A 82 -5.80 20.60 -11.84
CA ARG A 82 -4.93 20.60 -10.67
C ARG A 82 -5.22 19.45 -9.71
N SER A 83 -6.45 18.95 -9.71
CA SER A 83 -6.88 17.77 -8.93
C SER A 83 -6.14 16.50 -9.32
N ASP A 84 -5.73 16.35 -10.59
CA ASP A 84 -5.01 15.16 -11.08
C ASP A 84 -3.60 15.04 -10.46
N PHE A 85 -3.10 16.13 -9.86
CA PHE A 85 -1.79 16.19 -9.22
C PHE A 85 -1.85 16.01 -7.71
N LEU A 86 -3.02 16.20 -7.08
CA LEU A 86 -3.20 16.07 -5.65
C LEU A 86 -3.40 14.58 -5.32
N GLY A 87 -2.28 13.89 -5.07
CA GLY A 87 -2.28 12.52 -4.56
C GLY A 87 -2.81 12.49 -3.12
N HIS A 88 -3.59 11.47 -2.82
CA HIS A 88 -3.99 11.14 -1.44
C HIS A 88 -3.19 9.93 -1.00
N MET A 89 -2.90 9.86 0.30
CA MET A 89 -2.18 8.75 0.92
C MET A 89 -2.73 8.55 2.32
N LEU A 90 -2.85 7.30 2.77
CA LEU A 90 -3.22 6.99 4.15
C LEU A 90 -1.97 6.73 4.99
N VAL A 91 -2.03 7.12 6.26
CA VAL A 91 -1.11 6.66 7.29
C VAL A 91 -1.84 5.62 8.11
N ALA A 92 -1.56 4.34 7.84
CA ALA A 92 -2.20 3.21 8.47
C ALA A 92 -1.44 2.79 9.74
N LYS A 93 -2.18 2.48 10.81
CA LYS A 93 -1.64 1.81 11.99
C LYS A 93 -1.70 0.30 11.76
N VAL A 94 -0.55 -0.35 11.70
CA VAL A 94 -0.40 -1.74 11.25
C VAL A 94 0.23 -2.56 12.36
N PHE A 95 -0.29 -3.76 12.58
CA PHE A 95 0.33 -4.75 13.45
C PHE A 95 1.04 -5.79 12.59
N LEU A 96 2.37 -5.81 12.60
CA LEU A 96 3.17 -6.69 11.73
C LEU A 96 3.30 -8.12 12.27
N GLY A 97 3.21 -8.30 13.60
CA GLY A 97 3.35 -9.63 14.19
C GLY A 97 4.70 -10.28 13.87
N LYS A 98 4.69 -11.43 13.19
CA LYS A 98 5.89 -12.18 12.80
C LYS A 98 6.13 -11.99 11.31
N SER A 99 7.10 -11.13 10.96
CA SER A 99 7.40 -10.85 9.56
C SER A 99 8.55 -11.70 9.03
N THR A 100 8.42 -12.10 7.76
CA THR A 100 9.45 -12.85 7.03
C THR A 100 10.02 -11.98 5.94
N PRO A 101 11.34 -11.68 5.96
CA PRO A 101 11.95 -10.93 4.88
C PRO A 101 11.91 -11.76 3.60
N GLU A 102 11.34 -11.18 2.55
CA GLU A 102 11.34 -11.79 1.23
C GLU A 102 12.62 -11.38 0.49
N LEU A 103 13.40 -12.36 0.01
CA LEU A 103 14.56 -12.13 -0.83
C LEU A 103 14.10 -11.99 -2.28
N GLU A 104 14.41 -10.87 -2.92
CA GLU A 104 14.18 -10.69 -4.35
C GLU A 104 14.90 -11.79 -5.14
N THR A 105 14.13 -12.66 -5.79
CA THR A 105 14.65 -13.65 -6.74
C THR A 105 14.48 -13.12 -8.17
N SER A 106 15.39 -13.50 -9.06
CA SER A 106 15.49 -12.97 -10.44
C SER A 106 14.24 -13.13 -11.31
N ALA A 107 13.26 -13.94 -10.90
CA ALA A 107 11.96 -14.09 -11.56
C ALA A 107 11.07 -12.84 -11.41
N THR A 108 11.17 -12.11 -10.29
CA THR A 108 10.32 -10.95 -9.96
C THR A 108 10.63 -9.72 -10.82
N ARG A 109 11.85 -9.63 -11.39
CA ARG A 109 12.24 -8.56 -12.33
C ARG A 109 11.39 -8.46 -13.60
N SER A 110 10.70 -9.54 -13.98
CA SER A 110 9.90 -9.59 -15.22
C SER A 110 8.45 -9.12 -15.04
N ARG A 111 7.97 -9.03 -13.79
CA ARG A 111 6.65 -8.52 -13.42
C ARG A 111 6.90 -7.26 -12.60
N GLY A 112 6.90 -6.10 -13.25
CA GLY A 112 7.14 -4.83 -12.55
C GLY A 112 6.08 -4.63 -11.47
N VAL A 113 6.39 -4.97 -10.23
CA VAL A 113 5.55 -4.72 -9.06
C VAL A 113 6.43 -4.35 -7.88
N SER A 114 5.92 -3.35 -7.16
CA SER A 114 6.44 -2.66 -5.98
C SER A 114 7.18 -3.53 -4.97
N SER A 115 8.30 -3.00 -4.48
CA SER A 115 8.92 -3.42 -3.22
C SER A 115 7.96 -3.16 -2.05
N GLY A 116 7.17 -4.17 -1.69
CA GLY A 116 6.35 -4.20 -0.49
C GLY A 116 6.93 -5.20 0.49
N LEU A 117 7.25 -4.75 1.70
CA LEU A 117 7.55 -5.64 2.81
C LEU A 117 6.25 -6.37 3.16
N VAL A 118 6.14 -7.66 2.86
CA VAL A 118 5.02 -8.49 3.31
C VAL A 118 5.24 -8.76 4.80
N ALA A 119 4.35 -8.20 5.62
CA ALA A 119 4.41 -8.28 7.07
C ALA A 119 3.85 -9.58 7.62
#